data_AF-A0A3P1XNQ5-F1
#
_entry.id   AF-A0A3P1XNQ5-F1
#
_cell.length_a   1.000
_cell.length_b   1.000
_cell.length_c   1.000
_cell.angle_alpha   90.00
_cell.angle_beta   90.00
_cell.angle_gamma   90.00
#
_symmetry.space_group_name_H-M   'P 1'
#
loop_
_entity.id
_entity.type
_entity.pdbx_description
1 polymer ?
#
loop_
_entity_poly.entity_id
_entity_poly.type
_entity_poly.pdbx_seq_one_letter_code
_entity_poly.pdbx_strand_id
1 'polypeptide(L)'
;MENNDEVIGLKGIVVRYLRHWKLFLIVFILSFIPAILYLIFYPRTYEFKTRIQIQEDQSLGGASLAMGEAAGLMKSFGIGGGSAGSISIDDEMSILSSNQLFCKMILDMGLYVEYTKPYSFYKMYGDAPLVLIPDSATLATLDDEYLFSVSVKPGKIKVKAASNTDSRKLTFTSLPAEITIGRSRFVLDYNDSAKEKNESFGLKIRCVPPSWLAEEMIDGFLVEDYSKTSNIIEITCQDHEKERGKDMLSTLIREYNQDARSFKQTENMKLLTFIDGRIHNIMAELQQVEANIEGYKTKNRMTLLESDVMFYAEQMKELQVKIIEVEAESQVIKMMDDYIKNPNNKYNVIPSLLSADGEKGGAIAVYNEAIVERNRLLKNSNEKNPAFRSVSDQVDKLREGVYQMIDNSKKGYQIVLQDLKGKEKQLLDKMRSIPALEREYVDFKRQQEILQGVYLILLQKREEIELTIGQQTERARVVDKAYMLQRSVGPRKLYAAIAMLVLTLIIPVVWIECRDIYASIKEEYQRSDKRDK
;
A
#
# COMPACT_ATOMS: atom_id res chain seq x y z
N MET A 1 -62.99 24.99 32.39
CA MET A 1 -61.96 24.18 33.08
C MET A 1 -61.86 22.87 32.33
N GLU A 2 -61.12 22.89 31.23
CA GLU A 2 -60.57 21.67 30.62
C GLU A 2 -59.39 21.24 31.48
N ASN A 3 -59.41 20.00 31.98
CA ASN A 3 -58.22 19.36 32.54
C ASN A 3 -58.35 17.84 32.41
N ASN A 4 -57.67 17.30 31.39
CA ASN A 4 -57.00 16.01 31.29
C ASN A 4 -57.57 14.79 32.05
N ASP A 5 -58.40 14.00 31.36
CA ASP A 5 -58.67 12.58 31.67
C ASP A 5 -58.20 11.66 30.52
N GLU A 6 -57.08 11.99 29.86
CA GLU A 6 -56.38 11.11 28.91
C GLU A 6 -55.11 10.49 29.50
N VAL A 7 -55.08 10.28 30.83
CA VAL A 7 -54.11 9.34 31.39
C VAL A 7 -54.72 7.95 31.25
N ILE A 8 -54.69 7.39 30.03
CA ILE A 8 -54.99 5.98 29.78
C ILE A 8 -54.24 5.18 30.83
N GLY A 9 -54.99 4.60 31.78
CA GLY A 9 -54.41 4.08 33.01
C GLY A 9 -53.41 2.97 32.71
N LEU A 10 -52.12 3.29 32.72
CA LEU A 10 -51.01 2.36 32.48
C LEU A 10 -51.15 1.10 33.36
N LYS A 11 -51.65 1.29 34.58
CA LYS A 11 -51.99 0.23 35.53
C LYS A 11 -53.04 -0.76 35.00
N GLY A 12 -54.09 -0.27 34.34
CA GLY A 12 -55.15 -1.10 33.76
C GLY A 12 -54.65 -1.95 32.59
N ILE A 13 -53.81 -1.36 31.74
CA ILE A 13 -53.15 -2.05 30.63
C ILE A 13 -52.21 -3.15 31.17
N VAL A 14 -51.37 -2.82 32.15
CA VAL A 14 -50.42 -3.76 32.76
C VAL A 14 -51.14 -4.94 33.43
N VAL A 15 -52.21 -4.69 34.18
CA VAL A 15 -53.01 -5.76 34.82
C VAL A 15 -53.71 -6.66 33.79
N ARG A 16 -54.17 -6.10 32.66
CA ARG A 16 -54.80 -6.85 31.56
C ARG A 16 -53.82 -7.85 30.93
N TYR A 17 -52.58 -7.45 30.71
CA TYR A 17 -51.54 -8.33 30.16
C TYR A 17 -51.00 -9.34 31.20
N LEU A 18 -50.84 -8.93 32.46
CA LEU A 18 -50.47 -9.81 33.58
C LEU A 18 -51.48 -10.95 33.79
N ARG A 19 -52.78 -10.70 33.56
CA ARG A 19 -53.80 -11.75 33.63
C ARG A 19 -53.60 -12.86 32.57
N HIS A 20 -52.96 -12.54 31.44
CA HIS A 20 -52.65 -13.49 30.36
C HIS A 20 -51.20 -14.03 30.44
N TRP A 21 -50.53 -13.96 31.60
CA TRP A 21 -49.12 -14.38 31.77
C TRP A 21 -48.81 -15.78 31.24
N LYS A 22 -49.76 -16.73 31.29
CA LYS A 22 -49.61 -18.08 30.74
C LYS A 22 -49.32 -18.07 29.23
N LEU A 23 -49.90 -17.12 28.49
CA LEU A 23 -49.71 -16.98 27.05
C LEU A 23 -48.31 -16.46 26.74
N PHE A 24 -47.81 -15.48 27.51
CA PHE A 24 -46.43 -15.02 27.43
C PHE A 24 -45.44 -16.15 27.73
N LEU A 25 -45.71 -16.99 28.72
CA LEU A 25 -44.86 -18.15 29.04
C LEU A 25 -44.82 -19.17 27.89
N ILE A 26 -45.97 -19.48 27.28
CA ILE A 26 -46.04 -20.41 26.15
C ILE A 26 -45.24 -19.87 24.96
N VAL A 27 -45.40 -18.60 24.63
CA VAL A 27 -44.63 -17.96 23.54
C VAL A 27 -43.14 -17.91 23.86
N PHE A 28 -42.76 -17.77 25.14
CA PHE A 28 -41.36 -17.83 25.57
C PHE A 28 -40.70 -19.19 25.35
N ILE A 29 -41.41 -20.27 25.66
CA ILE A 29 -40.90 -21.61 25.36
C ILE A 29 -40.82 -21.82 23.84
N LEU A 30 -41.82 -21.34 23.09
CA LEU A 30 -41.86 -21.47 21.64
C LEU A 30 -40.77 -20.65 20.93
N SER A 31 -40.42 -19.46 21.43
CA SER A 31 -39.36 -18.61 20.85
C SER A 31 -37.95 -19.15 21.08
N PHE A 32 -37.80 -20.13 21.98
CA PHE A 32 -36.53 -20.83 22.20
C PHE A 32 -36.12 -21.68 20.99
N ILE A 33 -37.10 -22.23 20.26
CA ILE A 33 -36.88 -23.07 19.07
C ILE A 33 -36.13 -22.31 17.96
N PRO A 34 -36.60 -21.14 17.46
CA PRO A 34 -35.88 -20.38 16.45
C PRO A 34 -34.53 -19.87 16.94
N ALA A 35 -34.37 -19.55 18.24
CA ALA A 35 -33.09 -19.13 18.81
C ALA A 35 -32.05 -20.27 18.80
N ILE A 36 -32.44 -21.49 19.15
CA ILE A 36 -31.57 -22.68 19.04
C ILE A 36 -31.26 -22.97 17.58
N LEU A 37 -32.26 -22.94 16.70
CA LEU A 37 -32.06 -23.15 15.26
C LEU A 37 -31.04 -22.16 14.70
N TYR A 38 -31.12 -20.88 15.07
CA TYR A 38 -30.11 -19.88 14.68
C TYR A 38 -28.70 -20.25 15.14
N LEU A 39 -28.54 -20.73 16.38
CA LEU A 39 -27.21 -21.11 16.91
C LEU A 39 -26.62 -22.38 16.29
N ILE A 40 -27.46 -23.27 15.74
CA ILE A 40 -27.03 -24.53 15.12
C ILE A 40 -26.83 -24.37 13.61
N PHE A 41 -27.74 -23.68 12.92
CA PHE A 41 -27.71 -23.54 11.47
C PHE A 41 -26.79 -22.41 11.00
N TYR A 42 -26.63 -21.34 11.78
CA TYR A 42 -25.76 -20.24 11.37
C TYR A 42 -24.29 -20.66 11.54
N PRO A 43 -23.46 -20.60 10.47
CA PRO A 43 -22.07 -21.02 10.55
C PRO A 43 -21.30 -20.14 11.54
N ARG A 44 -20.37 -20.77 12.26
CA ARG A 44 -19.49 -20.05 13.19
C ARG A 44 -18.59 -19.12 12.39
N THR A 45 -18.43 -17.88 12.84
CA THR A 45 -17.46 -16.94 12.28
C THR A 45 -16.24 -16.88 13.18
N TYR A 46 -15.07 -17.01 12.58
CA TYR A 46 -13.77 -16.90 13.22
C TYR A 46 -13.13 -15.58 12.82
N GLU A 47 -12.37 -15.01 13.73
CA GLU A 47 -11.58 -13.80 13.50
C GLU A 47 -10.11 -14.21 13.45
N PHE A 48 -9.41 -13.65 12.47
CA PHE A 48 -8.00 -13.90 12.23
C PHE A 48 -7.25 -12.58 12.34
N LYS A 49 -6.06 -12.65 12.93
CA LYS A 49 -5.20 -11.48 13.13
C LYS A 49 -3.77 -11.78 12.73
N THR A 50 -3.09 -10.75 12.23
CA THR A 50 -1.68 -10.77 11.93
C THR A 50 -1.08 -9.40 12.24
N ARG A 51 0.19 -9.36 12.63
CA ARG A 51 0.89 -8.10 12.90
C ARG A 51 2.15 -8.03 12.08
N ILE A 52 2.31 -6.91 11.39
CA ILE A 52 3.49 -6.62 10.58
C ILE A 52 4.13 -5.34 11.05
N GLN A 53 5.46 -5.32 11.06
CA GLN A 53 6.26 -4.13 11.29
C GLN A 53 6.77 -3.61 9.95
N ILE A 54 6.47 -2.36 9.62
CA ILE A 54 7.03 -1.73 8.42
C ILE A 54 8.47 -1.31 8.72
N GLN A 55 9.39 -1.81 7.88
CA GLN A 55 10.80 -1.49 7.96
C GLN A 55 11.09 -0.19 7.21
N GLU A 56 11.83 0.70 7.86
CA GLU A 56 12.35 1.90 7.23
C GLU A 56 13.34 1.50 6.16
N ASP A 57 13.30 2.20 5.04
CA ASP A 57 14.41 2.13 4.09
C ASP A 57 15.62 2.75 4.76
N GLN A 58 16.47 1.89 5.35
CA GLN A 58 17.82 2.28 5.66
C GLN A 58 18.49 2.63 4.34
N SER A 59 18.56 3.92 4.02
CA SER A 59 19.49 4.38 3.00
C SER A 59 20.89 4.06 3.53
N LEU A 60 21.66 3.32 2.74
CA LEU A 60 23.05 2.96 3.06
C LEU A 60 23.97 4.19 3.21
N GLY A 61 23.47 5.41 2.94
CA GLY A 61 24.10 6.68 3.32
C GLY A 61 24.18 6.95 4.84
N GLY A 62 23.50 6.18 5.69
CA GLY A 62 23.62 6.24 7.15
C GLY A 62 24.73 5.39 7.75
N ALA A 63 25.38 4.52 6.96
CA ALA A 63 26.51 3.72 7.39
C ALA A 63 27.80 4.55 7.30
N SER A 64 27.96 5.46 8.25
CA SER A 64 29.25 5.98 8.70
C SER A 64 30.09 4.84 9.29
N LEU A 65 30.55 3.92 8.44
CA LEU A 65 31.39 2.79 8.83
C LEU A 65 32.30 2.42 7.66
N ALA A 66 33.41 3.16 7.53
CA ALA A 66 34.77 2.64 7.28
C ALA A 66 35.69 3.71 6.69
N MET A 67 35.96 4.80 7.42
CA MET A 67 37.26 5.49 7.31
C MET A 67 37.63 6.07 8.68
N GLY A 68 38.68 5.48 9.27
CA GLY A 68 39.29 5.95 10.49
C GLY A 68 39.76 7.40 10.36
N GLU A 69 39.82 8.09 11.51
CA GLU A 69 40.24 9.48 11.75
C GLU A 69 39.50 10.58 10.98
N ALA A 70 39.16 10.42 9.71
CA ALA A 70 38.31 11.34 8.93
C ALA A 70 36.85 11.37 9.42
N ALA A 71 36.31 10.25 9.89
CA ALA A 71 34.96 10.18 10.49
C ALA A 71 34.85 11.00 11.80
N GLY A 72 35.96 11.14 12.54
CA GLY A 72 36.00 11.93 13.77
C GLY A 72 35.86 13.43 13.51
N LEU A 73 36.45 13.93 12.42
CA LEU A 73 36.32 15.30 11.98
C LEU A 73 34.93 15.58 11.38
N MET A 74 34.37 14.65 10.60
CA MET A 74 33.01 14.78 10.03
C MET A 74 31.92 14.87 11.12
N LYS A 75 32.06 14.10 12.21
CA LYS A 75 31.15 14.18 13.37
C LYS A 75 31.27 15.49 14.15
N SER A 76 32.45 16.13 14.14
CA SER A 76 32.67 17.45 14.76
C SER A 76 32.08 18.61 13.96
N PHE A 77 31.80 18.39 12.66
CA PHE A 77 31.16 19.35 11.75
C PHE A 77 29.66 19.10 11.53
N GLY A 78 29.04 18.13 12.22
CA GLY A 78 27.60 17.86 12.13
C GLY A 78 27.17 16.93 10.97
N ILE A 79 28.06 16.67 10.01
CA ILE A 79 27.80 15.94 8.76
C ILE A 79 27.75 14.41 8.99
N GLY A 80 26.80 13.95 9.81
CA GLY A 80 26.65 12.52 10.10
C GLY A 80 25.59 12.17 11.13
N GLY A 81 24.71 13.10 11.50
CA GLY A 81 23.66 12.89 12.49
C GLY A 81 22.28 13.25 11.95
N GLY A 82 21.73 12.47 11.02
CA GLY A 82 20.46 12.80 10.37
C GLY A 82 19.49 11.63 10.30
N SER A 83 18.46 11.71 11.15
CA SER A 83 17.20 10.94 11.20
C SER A 83 16.82 10.15 9.95
N ALA A 84 16.52 8.86 10.17
CA ALA A 84 15.78 8.03 9.24
C ALA A 84 14.46 8.68 8.79
N GLY A 85 14.07 8.41 7.53
CA GLY A 85 12.83 8.89 6.95
C GLY A 85 11.64 8.38 7.76
N SER A 86 10.76 9.29 8.19
CA SER A 86 9.53 8.90 8.88
C SER A 86 8.65 8.14 7.89
N ILE A 87 8.47 6.84 8.12
CA ILE A 87 7.40 6.08 7.46
C ILE A 87 6.07 6.73 7.85
N SER A 88 5.29 7.12 6.85
CA SER A 88 3.86 7.39 7.03
C SER A 88 3.14 6.05 7.11
N ILE A 89 2.79 5.61 8.32
CA ILE A 89 2.04 4.36 8.53
C ILE A 89 0.71 4.40 7.75
N ASP A 90 0.09 5.57 7.68
CA ASP A 90 -1.16 5.79 6.94
C ASP A 90 -1.03 5.46 5.44
N ASP A 91 0.11 5.78 4.82
CA ASP A 91 0.36 5.48 3.42
C ASP A 91 0.43 3.96 3.21
N GLU A 92 1.13 3.26 4.11
CA GLU A 92 1.27 1.79 4.05
C GLU A 92 -0.07 1.08 4.29
N MET A 93 -0.90 1.61 5.20
CA MET A 93 -2.26 1.13 5.41
C MET A 93 -3.13 1.30 4.16
N SER A 94 -3.00 2.41 3.44
CA SER A 94 -3.73 2.66 2.19
C SER A 94 -3.31 1.69 1.06
N ILE A 95 -2.02 1.33 1.01
CA ILE A 95 -1.50 0.35 0.05
C ILE A 95 -2.02 -1.06 0.40
N LEU A 96 -1.99 -1.42 1.70
CA LEU A 96 -2.48 -2.70 2.20
C LEU A 96 -3.99 -2.89 1.98
N SER A 97 -4.76 -1.80 1.96
CA SER A 97 -6.21 -1.79 1.68
C SER A 97 -6.56 -1.50 0.21
N SER A 98 -5.56 -1.52 -0.69
CA SER A 98 -5.79 -1.21 -2.10
C SER A 98 -6.46 -2.37 -2.87
N ASN A 99 -7.39 -2.03 -3.76
CA ASN A 99 -8.07 -2.99 -4.64
C ASN A 99 -7.09 -3.84 -5.46
N GLN A 100 -6.00 -3.24 -5.95
CA GLN A 100 -5.00 -3.95 -6.74
C GLN A 100 -4.30 -5.06 -5.94
N LEU A 101 -3.96 -4.81 -4.68
CA LEU A 101 -3.30 -5.80 -3.83
C LEU A 101 -4.25 -6.96 -3.49
N PHE A 102 -5.52 -6.65 -3.19
CA PHE A 102 -6.55 -7.67 -3.00
C PHE A 102 -6.81 -8.50 -4.26
N CYS A 103 -6.82 -7.88 -5.44
CA CYS A 103 -6.93 -8.60 -6.70
C CYS A 103 -5.79 -9.62 -6.88
N LYS A 104 -4.55 -9.23 -6.56
CA LYS A 104 -3.40 -10.15 -6.61
C LYS A 104 -3.55 -11.32 -5.64
N MET A 105 -3.94 -11.05 -4.40
CA MET A 105 -4.23 -12.10 -3.41
C MET A 105 -5.32 -13.06 -3.90
N ILE A 106 -6.43 -12.53 -4.46
CA ILE A 106 -7.54 -13.33 -4.97
C ILE A 106 -7.12 -14.21 -6.16
N LEU A 107 -6.31 -13.66 -7.06
CA LEU A 107 -5.80 -14.38 -8.23
C LEU A 107 -4.86 -15.51 -7.82
N ASP A 108 -3.94 -15.23 -6.90
CA ASP A 108 -2.95 -16.19 -6.43
C ASP A 108 -3.59 -17.33 -5.63
N MET A 109 -4.55 -17.01 -4.75
CA MET A 109 -5.29 -18.02 -3.99
C MET A 109 -6.40 -18.72 -4.79
N GLY A 110 -6.74 -18.23 -5.98
CA GLY A 110 -7.85 -18.77 -6.77
C GLY A 110 -9.25 -18.50 -6.20
N LEU A 111 -9.42 -17.48 -5.35
CA LEU A 111 -10.68 -17.19 -4.64
C LEU A 111 -11.81 -16.69 -5.57
N TYR A 112 -11.47 -16.30 -6.80
CA TYR A 112 -12.44 -15.88 -7.82
C TYR A 112 -13.39 -17.01 -8.26
N VAL A 113 -13.13 -18.27 -7.84
CA VAL A 113 -14.06 -19.38 -7.97
C VAL A 113 -14.48 -19.90 -6.59
N GLU A 114 -15.76 -19.74 -6.27
CA GLU A 114 -16.36 -20.21 -5.03
C GLU A 114 -17.09 -21.54 -5.24
N TYR A 115 -16.91 -22.48 -4.32
CA TYR A 115 -17.53 -23.81 -4.36
C TYR A 115 -18.45 -24.03 -3.17
N THR A 116 -19.69 -24.47 -3.41
CA THR A 116 -20.71 -24.64 -2.37
C THR A 116 -21.52 -25.93 -2.58
N LYS A 117 -21.75 -26.72 -1.51
CA LYS A 117 -22.67 -27.88 -1.61
C LYS A 117 -24.11 -27.39 -1.81
N PRO A 118 -24.94 -28.12 -2.58
CA PRO A 118 -26.37 -27.85 -2.64
C PRO A 118 -26.99 -27.77 -1.24
N TYR A 119 -27.76 -26.71 -0.98
CA TYR A 119 -28.42 -26.46 0.32
C TYR A 119 -27.49 -26.16 1.51
N SER A 120 -26.18 -26.03 1.28
CA SER A 120 -25.24 -25.56 2.29
C SER A 120 -24.99 -24.06 2.13
N PHE A 121 -24.76 -23.37 3.23
CA PHE A 121 -24.26 -22.00 3.27
C PHE A 121 -22.72 -21.95 3.40
N TYR A 122 -22.07 -23.11 3.39
CA TYR A 122 -20.62 -23.24 3.52
C TYR A 122 -19.91 -23.12 2.18
N LYS A 123 -19.02 -22.13 2.05
CA LYS A 123 -18.06 -22.01 0.95
C LYS A 123 -16.86 -22.90 1.25
N MET A 124 -16.60 -23.88 0.39
CA MET A 124 -15.45 -24.79 0.47
C MET A 124 -14.14 -24.07 0.14
N TYR A 125 -13.04 -24.61 0.66
CA TYR A 125 -11.69 -24.12 0.39
C TYR A 125 -10.69 -25.26 0.52
N GLY A 126 -10.00 -25.59 -0.57
CA GLY A 126 -9.05 -26.71 -0.65
C GLY A 126 -9.68 -28.12 -0.68
N ASP A 127 -10.85 -28.30 -0.06
CA ASP A 127 -11.58 -29.57 0.03
C ASP A 127 -12.59 -29.82 -1.10
N ALA A 128 -12.72 -28.88 -2.04
CA ALA A 128 -13.62 -29.01 -3.18
C ALA A 128 -13.19 -30.19 -4.09
N PRO A 129 -14.11 -31.08 -4.50
CA PRO A 129 -13.79 -32.26 -5.30
C PRO A 129 -13.49 -31.94 -6.78
N LEU A 130 -13.90 -30.76 -7.24
CA LEU A 130 -13.70 -30.27 -8.60
C LEU A 130 -13.02 -28.90 -8.57
N VAL A 131 -12.24 -28.60 -9.61
CA VAL A 131 -11.63 -27.29 -9.85
C VAL A 131 -12.09 -26.77 -11.19
N LEU A 132 -12.57 -25.52 -11.22
CA LEU A 132 -12.87 -24.78 -12.44
C LEU A 132 -11.74 -23.79 -12.70
N ILE A 133 -11.13 -23.90 -13.87
CA ILE A 133 -10.01 -23.04 -14.29
C ILE A 133 -10.46 -22.25 -15.52
N PRO A 134 -10.61 -20.92 -15.42
CA PRO A 134 -10.81 -20.07 -16.60
C PRO A 134 -9.50 -19.95 -17.38
N ASP A 135 -9.60 -19.83 -18.70
CA ASP A 135 -8.44 -19.49 -19.53
C ASP A 135 -7.93 -18.07 -19.19
N SER A 136 -6.64 -17.80 -19.37
CA SER A 136 -6.01 -16.52 -19.00
C SER A 136 -6.69 -15.32 -19.67
N ALA A 137 -7.08 -15.46 -20.95
CA ALA A 137 -7.83 -14.43 -21.66
C ALA A 137 -9.24 -14.22 -21.07
N THR A 138 -9.90 -15.30 -20.64
CA THR A 138 -11.24 -15.24 -20.03
C THR A 138 -11.18 -14.56 -18.66
N LEU A 139 -10.16 -14.84 -17.85
CA LEU A 139 -9.98 -14.25 -16.54
C LEU A 139 -9.68 -12.74 -16.62
N ALA A 140 -8.93 -12.31 -17.63
CA ALA A 140 -8.59 -10.90 -17.83
C ALA A 140 -9.76 -10.05 -18.33
N THR A 141 -10.73 -10.63 -19.04
CA THR A 141 -11.91 -9.93 -19.57
C THR A 141 -13.20 -10.35 -18.88
N LEU A 142 -13.11 -10.86 -17.65
CA LEU A 142 -14.26 -11.33 -16.91
C LEU A 142 -15.03 -10.13 -16.35
N ASP A 143 -16.17 -9.81 -16.95
CA ASP A 143 -17.02 -8.67 -16.56
C ASP A 143 -18.41 -9.11 -16.03
N ASP A 144 -18.67 -10.41 -15.97
CA ASP A 144 -19.95 -11.00 -15.56
C ASP A 144 -19.77 -12.13 -14.55
N GLU A 145 -20.81 -12.38 -13.74
CA GLU A 145 -20.89 -13.55 -12.87
C GLU A 145 -21.34 -14.80 -13.64
N TYR A 146 -20.64 -15.92 -13.41
CA TYR A 146 -20.95 -17.22 -13.98
C TYR A 146 -21.29 -18.24 -12.90
N LEU A 147 -22.46 -18.86 -13.02
CA LEU A 147 -22.99 -19.86 -12.11
C LEU A 147 -23.00 -21.24 -12.78
N PHE A 148 -22.34 -22.22 -12.17
CA PHE A 148 -22.32 -23.60 -12.63
C PHE A 148 -22.97 -24.50 -11.58
N SER A 149 -24.03 -25.20 -11.95
CA SER A 149 -24.59 -26.30 -11.16
C SER A 149 -24.14 -27.63 -11.74
N VAL A 150 -23.24 -28.29 -11.05
CA VAL A 150 -22.66 -29.57 -11.44
C VAL A 150 -23.31 -30.70 -10.64
N SER A 151 -23.71 -31.77 -11.33
CA SER A 151 -24.11 -33.03 -10.71
C SER A 151 -23.31 -34.16 -11.34
N VAL A 152 -22.46 -34.77 -10.52
CA VAL A 152 -21.61 -35.89 -10.91
C VAL A 152 -22.33 -37.18 -10.54
N LYS A 153 -22.44 -38.09 -11.50
CA LYS A 153 -22.81 -39.50 -11.30
C LYS A 153 -21.77 -40.37 -12.02
N PRO A 154 -21.55 -41.63 -11.60
CA PRO A 154 -20.63 -42.54 -12.28
C PRO A 154 -20.92 -42.59 -13.79
N GLY A 155 -19.95 -42.15 -14.60
CA GLY A 155 -20.03 -42.14 -16.06
C GLY A 155 -20.94 -41.07 -16.71
N LYS A 156 -21.57 -40.16 -15.94
CA LYS A 156 -22.36 -39.03 -16.47
C LYS A 156 -22.26 -37.79 -15.59
N ILE A 157 -21.72 -36.71 -16.15
CA ILE A 157 -21.57 -35.42 -15.47
C ILE A 157 -22.52 -34.43 -16.14
N LYS A 158 -23.44 -33.85 -15.38
CA LYS A 158 -24.35 -32.81 -15.87
C LYS A 158 -23.91 -31.46 -15.33
N VAL A 159 -23.59 -30.54 -16.22
CA VAL A 159 -23.25 -29.16 -15.89
C VAL A 159 -24.31 -28.24 -16.45
N LYS A 160 -24.97 -27.47 -15.60
CA LYS A 160 -25.77 -26.32 -16.04
C LYS A 160 -24.95 -25.08 -15.78
N ALA A 161 -24.53 -24.40 -16.83
CA ALA A 161 -23.79 -23.17 -16.72
C ALA A 161 -24.67 -21.99 -17.16
N ALA A 162 -24.68 -20.93 -16.36
CA ALA A 162 -25.49 -19.75 -16.60
C ALA A 162 -24.64 -18.51 -16.36
N SER A 163 -24.80 -17.54 -17.25
CA SER A 163 -24.38 -16.15 -17.10
C SER A 163 -25.66 -15.29 -17.06
N ASN A 164 -25.52 -13.98 -16.81
CA ASN A 164 -26.62 -13.03 -16.78
C ASN A 164 -27.41 -13.02 -18.11
N THR A 165 -26.74 -13.29 -19.24
CA THR A 165 -27.33 -13.23 -20.58
C THR A 165 -27.59 -14.58 -21.24
N ASP A 166 -26.86 -15.64 -20.87
CA ASP A 166 -26.87 -16.91 -21.61
C ASP A 166 -26.83 -18.11 -20.65
N SER A 167 -27.56 -19.19 -20.98
CA SER A 167 -27.57 -20.41 -20.15
C SER A 167 -27.49 -21.68 -21.00
N ARG A 168 -26.61 -22.60 -20.60
CA ARG A 168 -26.32 -23.83 -21.33
C ARG A 168 -26.35 -25.04 -20.40
N LYS A 169 -26.92 -26.13 -20.88
CA LYS A 169 -26.90 -27.43 -20.20
C LYS A 169 -25.99 -28.36 -21.00
N LEU A 170 -24.88 -28.77 -20.38
CA LEU A 170 -23.87 -29.64 -20.97
C LEU A 170 -23.84 -30.97 -20.21
N THR A 171 -23.65 -32.06 -20.94
CA THR A 171 -23.47 -33.39 -20.35
C THR A 171 -22.16 -33.97 -20.87
N PHE A 172 -21.30 -34.40 -19.95
CA PHE A 172 -19.99 -34.96 -20.25
C PHE A 172 -19.88 -36.39 -19.73
N THR A 173 -19.02 -37.18 -20.36
CA THR A 173 -18.78 -38.59 -20.00
C THR A 173 -17.53 -38.76 -19.13
N SER A 174 -16.58 -37.80 -19.17
CA SER A 174 -15.35 -37.76 -18.38
C SER A 174 -14.89 -36.32 -18.14
N LEU A 175 -14.02 -36.10 -17.14
CA LEU A 175 -13.24 -34.87 -16.93
C LEU A 175 -11.78 -35.12 -17.37
N PRO A 176 -11.01 -34.09 -17.79
CA PRO A 176 -11.37 -32.67 -17.85
C PRO A 176 -12.41 -32.36 -18.94
N ALA A 177 -13.29 -31.39 -18.69
CA ALA A 177 -14.32 -30.96 -19.61
C ALA A 177 -14.21 -29.46 -19.91
N GLU A 178 -14.15 -29.11 -21.19
CA GLU A 178 -14.22 -27.71 -21.64
C GLU A 178 -15.67 -27.22 -21.68
N ILE A 179 -15.90 -26.06 -21.07
CA ILE A 179 -17.19 -25.38 -21.02
C ILE A 179 -17.02 -24.02 -21.69
N THR A 180 -17.75 -23.78 -22.77
CA THR A 180 -17.75 -22.49 -23.48
C THR A 180 -19.12 -21.82 -23.35
N ILE A 181 -19.12 -20.58 -22.86
CA ILE A 181 -20.33 -19.75 -22.67
C ILE A 181 -20.02 -18.37 -23.24
N GLY A 182 -20.77 -17.92 -24.24
CA GLY A 182 -20.41 -16.70 -24.97
C GLY A 182 -19.00 -16.79 -25.55
N ARG A 183 -18.12 -15.87 -25.12
CA ARG A 183 -16.69 -15.78 -25.51
C ARG A 183 -15.75 -16.40 -24.46
N SER A 184 -16.29 -16.82 -23.32
CA SER A 184 -15.56 -17.29 -22.15
C SER A 184 -15.36 -18.80 -22.20
N ARG A 185 -14.14 -19.25 -21.88
CA ARG A 185 -13.76 -20.66 -21.86
C ARG A 185 -13.31 -21.06 -20.45
N PHE A 186 -13.89 -22.14 -19.96
CA PHE A 186 -13.60 -22.72 -18.66
C PHE A 186 -13.24 -24.20 -18.82
N VAL A 187 -12.29 -24.68 -18.01
CA VAL A 187 -11.95 -26.09 -17.90
C VAL A 187 -12.38 -26.57 -16.53
N LEU A 188 -13.22 -27.61 -16.49
CA LEU A 188 -13.62 -28.26 -15.26
C LEU A 188 -12.84 -29.58 -15.12
N ASP A 189 -12.13 -29.75 -14.01
CA ASP A 189 -11.35 -30.96 -13.72
C ASP A 189 -11.56 -31.45 -12.28
N TYR A 190 -11.11 -32.67 -11.98
CA TYR A 190 -11.04 -33.18 -10.61
C TYR A 190 -9.91 -32.51 -9.86
N ASN A 191 -10.18 -32.15 -8.60
CA ASN A 191 -9.10 -31.74 -7.70
C ASN A 191 -8.20 -32.96 -7.42
N ASP A 192 -6.88 -32.77 -7.46
CA ASP A 192 -5.90 -33.81 -7.14
C ASP A 192 -6.07 -34.35 -5.72
N SER A 193 -6.55 -33.51 -4.79
CA SER A 193 -6.79 -33.86 -3.39
C SER A 193 -8.17 -34.52 -3.13
N ALA A 194 -9.00 -34.72 -4.17
CA ALA A 194 -10.36 -35.21 -4.01
C ALA A 194 -10.42 -36.70 -3.61
N LYS A 195 -10.94 -36.99 -2.41
CA LYS A 195 -11.24 -38.36 -1.95
C LYS A 195 -12.46 -38.97 -2.66
N GLU A 196 -13.34 -38.13 -3.20
CA GLU A 196 -14.64 -38.51 -3.78
C GLU A 196 -14.58 -38.77 -5.30
N LYS A 197 -13.43 -39.21 -5.86
CA LYS A 197 -13.25 -39.42 -7.33
C LYS A 197 -14.26 -40.39 -7.98
N ASN A 198 -15.13 -41.06 -7.22
CA ASN A 198 -16.16 -41.98 -7.72
C ASN A 198 -17.53 -41.88 -7.02
N GLU A 199 -17.80 -40.83 -6.25
CA GLU A 199 -19.08 -40.67 -5.53
C GLU A 199 -20.06 -39.75 -6.28
N SER A 200 -21.36 -39.95 -6.04
CA SER A 200 -22.39 -39.07 -6.60
C SER A 200 -22.55 -37.84 -5.72
N PHE A 201 -22.08 -36.69 -6.20
CA PHE A 201 -22.23 -35.42 -5.49
C PHE A 201 -22.77 -34.31 -6.41
N GLY A 202 -23.35 -33.29 -5.78
CA GLY A 202 -23.73 -32.05 -6.43
C GLY A 202 -22.83 -30.91 -5.95
N LEU A 203 -22.52 -29.98 -6.82
CA LEU A 203 -21.68 -28.82 -6.53
C LEU A 203 -22.25 -27.58 -7.23
N LYS A 204 -22.33 -26.47 -6.51
CA LYS A 204 -22.55 -25.15 -7.10
C LYS A 204 -21.22 -24.42 -7.14
N ILE A 205 -20.85 -23.92 -8.31
CA ILE A 205 -19.64 -23.17 -8.54
C ILE A 205 -20.06 -21.77 -8.97
N ARG A 206 -19.49 -20.74 -8.35
CA ARG A 206 -19.72 -19.34 -8.71
C ARG A 206 -18.37 -18.73 -9.08
N CYS A 207 -18.25 -18.23 -10.30
CA CYS A 207 -17.05 -17.56 -10.77
C CYS A 207 -17.37 -16.07 -10.97
N VAL A 208 -16.55 -15.20 -10.39
CA VAL A 208 -16.74 -13.75 -10.41
C VAL A 208 -15.47 -13.02 -10.82
N PRO A 209 -15.60 -11.81 -11.37
CA PRO A 209 -14.46 -10.92 -11.61
C PRO A 209 -13.65 -10.69 -10.34
N PRO A 210 -12.31 -10.85 -10.36
CA PRO A 210 -11.46 -10.60 -9.19
C PRO A 210 -11.59 -9.19 -8.63
N SER A 211 -11.85 -8.19 -9.49
CA SER A 211 -12.03 -6.79 -9.11
C SER A 211 -13.26 -6.56 -8.23
N TRP A 212 -14.39 -7.16 -8.58
CA TRP A 212 -15.63 -7.09 -7.79
C TRP A 212 -15.50 -7.83 -6.47
N LEU A 213 -14.87 -9.01 -6.50
CA LEU A 213 -14.60 -9.76 -5.28
C LEU A 213 -13.63 -9.00 -4.36
N ALA A 214 -12.64 -8.30 -4.91
CA ALA A 214 -11.74 -7.45 -4.13
C ALA A 214 -12.50 -6.31 -3.44
N GLU A 215 -13.43 -5.65 -4.13
CA GLU A 215 -14.29 -4.61 -3.53
C GLU A 215 -15.13 -5.17 -2.37
N GLU A 216 -15.77 -6.32 -2.55
CA GLU A 216 -16.53 -7.00 -1.47
C GLU A 216 -15.63 -7.42 -0.30
N MET A 217 -14.42 -7.90 -0.58
CA MET A 217 -13.50 -8.41 0.44
C MET A 217 -12.83 -7.29 1.25
N ILE A 218 -12.54 -6.14 0.65
CA ILE A 218 -11.91 -5.01 1.34
C ILE A 218 -12.72 -4.59 2.57
N ASP A 219 -14.06 -4.51 2.44
CA ASP A 219 -14.95 -4.16 3.55
C ASP A 219 -14.91 -5.16 4.72
N GLY A 220 -14.50 -6.41 4.44
CA GLY A 220 -14.35 -7.47 5.44
C GLY A 220 -12.99 -7.46 6.16
N PHE A 221 -12.04 -6.64 5.71
CA PHE A 221 -10.72 -6.51 6.31
C PHE A 221 -10.59 -5.19 7.06
N LEU A 222 -10.00 -5.27 8.24
CA LEU A 222 -9.69 -4.12 9.06
C LEU A 222 -8.17 -4.00 9.17
N VAL A 223 -7.64 -2.90 8.62
CA VAL A 223 -6.21 -2.55 8.70
C VAL A 223 -6.11 -1.33 9.61
N GLU A 224 -5.43 -1.49 10.75
CA GLU A 224 -5.32 -0.44 11.78
C GLU A 224 -3.87 -0.34 12.29
N ASP A 225 -3.50 0.85 12.78
CA ASP A 225 -2.25 1.03 13.51
C ASP A 225 -2.35 0.34 14.88
N TYR A 226 -1.33 -0.43 15.25
CA TYR A 226 -1.30 -1.05 16.58
C TYR A 226 -1.13 0.01 17.69
N SER A 227 -0.36 1.07 17.39
CA SER A 227 -0.16 2.21 18.27
C SER A 227 0.40 3.40 17.49
N LYS A 228 -0.03 4.62 17.84
CA LYS A 228 0.42 5.88 17.23
C LYS A 228 1.92 6.14 17.29
N THR A 229 2.65 5.40 18.12
CA THR A 229 4.10 5.55 18.31
C THR A 229 4.91 4.39 17.73
N SER A 230 4.25 3.43 17.07
CA SER A 230 4.87 2.19 16.59
C SER A 230 4.59 1.98 15.10
N ASN A 231 5.62 1.59 14.33
CA ASN A 231 5.49 1.22 12.91
C ASN A 231 4.89 -0.19 12.72
N ILE A 232 3.92 -0.56 13.56
CA ILE A 232 3.25 -1.87 13.52
C ILE A 232 1.81 -1.68 13.06
N ILE A 233 1.43 -2.46 12.05
CA ILE A 233 0.08 -2.54 11.51
C ILE A 233 -0.53 -3.87 11.94
N GLU A 234 -1.75 -3.81 12.49
CA GLU A 234 -2.58 -4.98 12.78
C GLU A 234 -3.60 -5.14 11.63
N ILE A 235 -3.64 -6.33 11.03
CA ILE A 235 -4.62 -6.67 10.00
C ILE A 235 -5.52 -7.76 10.54
N THR A 236 -6.82 -7.52 10.47
CA THR A 236 -7.87 -8.42 10.95
C THR A 236 -8.82 -8.78 9.81
N CYS A 237 -9.22 -10.05 9.73
CA CYS A 237 -10.30 -10.49 8.82
C CYS A 237 -11.20 -11.50 9.52
N GLN A 238 -12.42 -11.68 8.99
CA GLN A 238 -13.39 -12.66 9.50
C GLN A 238 -13.76 -13.67 8.42
N ASP A 239 -13.78 -14.96 8.79
CA ASP A 239 -14.15 -16.03 7.89
C ASP A 239 -14.82 -17.20 8.62
N HIS A 240 -15.62 -17.99 7.91
CA HIS A 240 -16.19 -19.24 8.39
C HIS A 240 -15.20 -20.41 8.31
N GLU A 241 -14.29 -20.38 7.34
CA GLU A 241 -13.27 -21.39 7.12
C GLU A 241 -11.94 -21.00 7.79
N LYS A 242 -11.36 -21.95 8.52
CA LYS A 242 -10.19 -21.73 9.37
C LYS A 242 -8.90 -21.54 8.59
N GLU A 243 -8.69 -22.36 7.57
CA GLU A 243 -7.47 -22.28 6.77
C GLU A 243 -7.51 -21.10 5.81
N ARG A 244 -8.67 -20.85 5.18
CA ARG A 244 -8.85 -19.73 4.25
C ARG A 244 -8.50 -18.38 4.87
N GLY A 245 -9.00 -18.09 6.08
CA GLY A 245 -8.69 -16.82 6.76
C GLY A 245 -7.20 -16.64 7.09
N LYS A 246 -6.50 -17.72 7.46
CA LYS A 246 -5.04 -17.69 7.72
C LYS A 246 -4.24 -17.48 6.44
N ASP A 247 -4.62 -18.19 5.38
CA ASP A 247 -3.95 -18.11 4.08
C ASP A 247 -4.18 -16.74 3.43
N MET A 248 -5.37 -16.16 3.57
CA MET A 248 -5.69 -14.81 3.10
C MET A 248 -4.75 -13.76 3.69
N LEU A 249 -4.64 -13.71 5.02
CA LEU A 249 -3.73 -12.75 5.67
C LEU A 249 -2.26 -12.99 5.30
N SER A 250 -1.84 -14.25 5.25
CA SER A 250 -0.44 -14.60 4.92
C SER A 250 -0.10 -14.26 3.47
N THR A 251 -1.04 -14.49 2.54
CA THR A 251 -0.87 -14.20 1.12
C THR A 251 -0.91 -12.70 0.86
N LEU A 252 -1.81 -11.96 1.51
CA LEU A 252 -1.85 -10.50 1.42
C LEU A 252 -0.50 -9.86 1.77
N ILE A 253 0.12 -10.29 2.88
CA ILE A 253 1.43 -9.79 3.31
C ILE A 253 2.53 -10.19 2.30
N ARG A 254 2.48 -11.42 1.78
CA ARG A 254 3.45 -11.88 0.78
C ARG A 254 3.37 -11.08 -0.51
N GLU A 255 2.18 -10.85 -1.04
CA GLU A 255 1.96 -10.04 -2.25
C GLU A 255 2.41 -8.59 -2.01
N TYR A 256 2.14 -8.02 -0.84
CA TYR A 256 2.61 -6.68 -0.48
C TYR A 256 4.15 -6.60 -0.50
N ASN A 257 4.82 -7.57 0.12
CA ASN A 257 6.28 -7.64 0.12
C ASN A 257 6.87 -7.90 -1.27
N GLN A 258 6.17 -8.64 -2.12
CA GLN A 258 6.58 -8.86 -3.51
C GLN A 258 6.46 -7.58 -4.34
N ASP A 259 5.35 -6.85 -4.19
CA ASP A 259 5.12 -5.58 -4.86
C ASP A 259 6.16 -4.53 -4.45
N ALA A 260 6.37 -4.34 -3.16
CA ALA A 260 7.37 -3.42 -2.64
C ALA A 260 8.78 -3.75 -3.16
N ARG A 261 9.15 -5.04 -3.18
CA ARG A 261 10.44 -5.49 -3.75
C ARG A 261 10.55 -5.19 -5.24
N SER A 262 9.50 -5.49 -6.02
CA SER A 262 9.51 -5.29 -7.48
C SER A 262 9.64 -3.82 -7.85
N PHE A 263 8.98 -2.93 -7.11
CA PHE A 263 9.04 -1.49 -7.29
C PHE A 263 10.46 -0.98 -7.02
N LYS A 264 11.02 -1.34 -5.86
CA LYS A 264 12.38 -0.93 -5.45
C LYS A 264 13.47 -1.45 -6.39
N GLN A 265 13.35 -2.70 -6.86
CA GLN A 265 14.27 -3.24 -7.86
C GLN A 265 14.21 -2.47 -9.18
N THR A 266 13.01 -2.13 -9.65
CA THR A 266 12.83 -1.37 -10.89
C THR A 266 13.44 0.04 -10.78
N GLU A 267 13.30 0.69 -9.63
CA GLU A 267 13.90 1.99 -9.35
C GLU A 267 15.44 1.92 -9.33
N ASN A 268 16.00 0.98 -8.55
CA ASN A 268 17.44 0.80 -8.44
C ASN A 268 18.10 0.42 -9.77
N MET A 269 17.45 -0.40 -10.61
CA MET A 269 17.95 -0.74 -11.94
C MET A 269 18.04 0.48 -12.87
N LYS A 270 17.07 1.39 -12.80
CA LYS A 270 17.11 2.65 -13.55
C LYS A 270 18.24 3.55 -13.07
N LEU A 271 18.44 3.64 -11.76
CA LEU A 271 19.53 4.42 -11.17
C LEU A 271 20.90 3.84 -11.56
N LEU A 272 21.06 2.52 -11.52
CA LEU A 272 22.27 1.83 -11.95
C LEU A 272 22.62 2.16 -13.41
N THR A 273 21.63 2.06 -14.30
CA THR A 273 21.78 2.41 -15.72
C THR A 273 22.24 3.86 -15.92
N PHE A 274 21.70 4.79 -15.13
CA PHE A 274 22.11 6.20 -15.16
C PHE A 274 23.57 6.39 -14.70
N ILE A 275 23.96 5.74 -13.58
CA ILE A 275 25.33 5.81 -13.04
C ILE A 275 26.34 5.22 -14.02
N ASP A 276 26.04 4.06 -14.61
CA ASP A 276 26.92 3.42 -15.60
C ASP A 276 27.16 4.31 -16.83
N GLY A 277 26.12 4.98 -17.32
CA GLY A 277 26.25 5.95 -18.40
C GLY A 277 27.16 7.13 -18.03
N ARG A 278 27.06 7.62 -16.79
CA ARG A 278 27.92 8.72 -16.31
C ARG A 278 29.37 8.27 -16.14
N ILE A 279 29.61 7.07 -15.63
CA ILE A 279 30.95 6.48 -15.47
C ILE A 279 31.66 6.41 -16.84
N HIS A 280 30.97 5.92 -17.88
CA HIS A 280 31.54 5.84 -19.24
C HIS A 280 31.95 7.22 -19.78
N ASN A 281 31.09 8.24 -19.60
CA ASN A 281 31.38 9.60 -20.05
C ASN A 281 32.60 10.21 -19.32
N ILE A 282 32.66 10.05 -17.99
CA ILE A 282 33.78 10.56 -17.18
C ILE A 282 35.08 9.84 -17.52
N MET A 283 35.03 8.54 -17.77
CA MET A 283 36.20 7.77 -18.19
C MET A 283 36.75 8.28 -19.53
N ALA A 284 35.88 8.59 -20.50
CA ALA A 284 36.28 9.17 -21.78
C ALA A 284 36.88 10.59 -21.61
N GLU A 285 36.26 11.43 -20.78
CA GLU A 285 36.79 12.76 -20.44
C GLU A 285 38.17 12.66 -19.77
N LEU A 286 38.36 11.71 -18.85
CA LEU A 286 39.62 11.48 -18.15
C LEU A 286 40.73 11.04 -19.12
N GLN A 287 40.44 10.09 -20.03
CA GLN A 287 41.39 9.68 -21.07
C GLN A 287 41.80 10.85 -21.97
N GLN A 288 40.86 11.74 -22.32
CA GLN A 288 41.17 12.91 -23.14
C GLN A 288 42.10 13.89 -22.40
N VAL A 289 41.85 14.12 -21.10
CA VAL A 289 42.72 14.99 -20.28
C VAL A 289 44.10 14.36 -20.11
N GLU A 290 44.19 13.05 -19.90
CA GLU A 290 45.46 12.33 -19.78
C GLU A 290 46.27 12.38 -21.09
N ALA A 291 45.62 12.21 -22.24
CA ALA A 291 46.25 12.37 -23.55
C ALA A 291 46.75 13.81 -23.77
N ASN A 292 45.99 14.83 -23.33
CA ASN A 292 46.42 16.23 -23.37
C ASN A 292 47.65 16.46 -22.48
N ILE A 293 47.69 15.87 -21.28
CA ILE A 293 48.84 15.93 -20.37
C ILE A 293 50.08 15.30 -21.03
N GLU A 294 49.93 14.10 -21.61
CA GLU A 294 51.03 13.38 -22.27
C GLU A 294 51.59 14.17 -23.46
N GLY A 295 50.69 14.67 -24.33
CA GLY A 295 51.07 15.50 -25.47
C GLY A 295 51.78 16.78 -25.04
N TYR A 296 51.31 17.42 -23.97
CA TYR A 296 51.92 18.62 -23.41
C TYR A 296 53.33 18.36 -22.85
N LYS A 297 53.50 17.28 -22.07
CA LYS A 297 54.81 16.87 -21.53
C LYS A 297 55.81 16.55 -22.63
N THR A 298 55.38 15.83 -23.66
CA THR A 298 56.23 15.40 -24.78
C THR A 298 56.67 16.57 -25.63
N LYS A 299 55.74 17.49 -25.97
CA LYS A 299 56.01 18.69 -26.78
C LYS A 299 57.00 19.62 -26.08
N ASN A 300 56.88 19.78 -24.77
CA ASN A 300 57.67 20.75 -24.01
C ASN A 300 58.87 20.14 -23.27
N ARG A 301 59.15 18.83 -23.45
CA ARG A 301 60.26 18.09 -22.82
C ARG A 301 60.36 18.29 -21.31
N MET A 302 59.22 18.32 -20.63
CA MET A 302 59.18 18.46 -19.17
C MET A 302 59.54 17.12 -18.52
N THR A 303 60.74 17.04 -17.91
CA THR A 303 61.25 15.79 -17.34
C THR A 303 61.33 15.78 -15.81
N LEU A 304 61.35 16.92 -15.13
CA LEU A 304 61.41 17.03 -13.66
C LEU A 304 60.61 18.25 -13.20
N LEU A 305 59.72 18.05 -12.23
CA LEU A 305 58.99 19.11 -11.53
C LEU A 305 59.85 19.56 -10.32
N GLU A 306 60.06 20.86 -10.12
CA GLU A 306 60.73 21.36 -8.90
C GLU A 306 59.92 21.01 -7.64
N SER A 307 60.57 20.77 -6.50
CA SER A 307 59.90 20.37 -5.24
C SER A 307 58.88 21.42 -4.77
N ASP A 308 59.13 22.68 -5.08
CA ASP A 308 58.23 23.79 -4.78
C ASP A 308 56.93 23.65 -5.59
N VAL A 309 57.01 23.17 -6.83
CA VAL A 309 55.83 22.90 -7.67
C VAL A 309 54.99 21.76 -7.10
N MET A 310 55.61 20.72 -6.52
CA MET A 310 54.86 19.65 -5.84
C MET A 310 54.17 20.13 -4.55
N PHE A 311 54.83 20.97 -3.76
CA PHE A 311 54.22 21.56 -2.56
C PHE A 311 53.04 22.48 -2.93
N TYR A 312 53.22 23.35 -3.92
CA TYR A 312 52.14 24.19 -4.42
C TYR A 312 51.02 23.35 -5.07
N ALA A 313 51.35 22.26 -5.76
CA ALA A 313 50.36 21.34 -6.32
C ALA A 313 49.53 20.65 -5.24
N GLU A 314 50.11 20.23 -4.11
CA GLU A 314 49.34 19.61 -3.01
C GLU A 314 48.46 20.64 -2.30
N GLN A 315 48.98 21.84 -2.01
CA GLN A 315 48.19 22.95 -1.45
C GLN A 315 47.07 23.38 -2.40
N MET A 316 47.34 23.39 -3.71
CA MET A 316 46.35 23.69 -4.75
C MET A 316 45.31 22.57 -4.81
N LYS A 317 45.71 21.30 -4.72
CA LYS A 317 44.81 20.15 -4.68
C LYS A 317 43.85 20.23 -3.49
N GLU A 318 44.32 20.48 -2.27
CA GLU A 318 43.43 20.64 -1.11
C GLU A 318 42.43 21.79 -1.29
N LEU A 319 42.90 22.92 -1.84
CA LEU A 319 42.06 24.07 -2.09
C LEU A 319 41.06 23.79 -3.22
N GLN A 320 41.48 23.07 -4.27
CA GLN A 320 40.63 22.72 -5.38
C GLN A 320 39.56 21.71 -4.96
N VAL A 321 39.90 20.72 -4.14
CA VAL A 321 38.93 19.77 -3.57
C VAL A 321 37.82 20.55 -2.86
N LYS A 322 38.16 21.54 -2.03
CA LYS A 322 37.17 22.41 -1.38
C LYS A 322 36.38 23.27 -2.37
N ILE A 323 37.03 23.82 -3.41
CA ILE A 323 36.33 24.56 -4.47
C ILE A 323 35.34 23.65 -5.20
N ILE A 324 35.73 22.42 -5.51
CA ILE A 324 34.91 21.43 -6.21
C ILE A 324 33.75 20.98 -5.34
N GLU A 325 33.97 20.74 -4.05
CA GLU A 325 32.89 20.45 -3.10
C GLU A 325 31.87 21.59 -3.09
N VAL A 326 32.33 22.84 -2.93
CA VAL A 326 31.46 24.02 -2.91
C VAL A 326 30.81 24.28 -4.27
N GLU A 327 31.49 24.01 -5.39
CA GLU A 327 30.93 24.11 -6.75
C GLU A 327 29.90 23.01 -7.01
N ALA A 328 30.13 21.79 -6.53
CA ALA A 328 29.17 20.69 -6.62
C ALA A 328 27.91 21.01 -5.79
N GLU A 329 28.09 21.49 -4.56
CA GLU A 329 26.98 21.94 -3.72
C GLU A 329 26.23 23.12 -4.33
N SER A 330 26.95 24.10 -4.89
CA SER A 330 26.36 25.23 -5.61
C SER A 330 25.62 24.79 -6.87
N GLN A 331 26.11 23.78 -7.58
CA GLN A 331 25.48 23.22 -8.76
C GLN A 331 24.21 22.44 -8.40
N VAL A 332 24.21 21.71 -7.28
CA VAL A 332 23.00 21.09 -6.73
C VAL A 332 21.96 22.17 -6.40
N ILE A 333 22.36 23.25 -5.71
CA ILE A 333 21.48 24.38 -5.43
C ILE A 333 20.96 25.04 -6.71
N LYS A 334 21.77 25.14 -7.76
CA LYS A 334 21.35 25.66 -9.06
C LYS A 334 20.36 24.74 -9.76
N MET A 335 20.56 23.43 -9.70
CA MET A 335 19.58 22.45 -10.20
C MET A 335 18.26 22.58 -9.45
N MET A 336 18.30 22.81 -8.13
CA MET A 336 17.11 23.07 -7.34
C MET A 336 16.45 24.40 -7.74
N ASP A 337 17.22 25.47 -7.95
CA ASP A 337 16.76 26.79 -8.44
C ASP A 337 16.07 26.67 -9.82
N ASP A 338 16.69 25.95 -10.76
CA ASP A 338 16.15 25.74 -12.10
C ASP A 338 14.91 24.84 -12.07
N TYR A 339 14.93 23.79 -11.23
CA TYR A 339 13.78 22.90 -11.01
C TYR A 339 12.60 23.68 -10.44
N ILE A 340 12.82 24.49 -9.40
CA ILE A 340 11.76 25.26 -8.78
C ILE A 340 11.28 26.39 -9.68
N LYS A 341 12.13 27.06 -10.46
CA LYS A 341 11.72 28.15 -11.38
C LYS A 341 10.90 27.65 -12.57
N ASN A 342 11.08 26.40 -12.97
CA ASN A 342 10.33 25.82 -14.09
C ASN A 342 8.82 25.79 -13.78
N PRO A 343 7.96 26.46 -14.60
CA PRO A 343 6.51 26.44 -14.41
C PRO A 343 5.90 25.04 -14.43
N ASN A 344 6.51 24.09 -15.17
CA ASN A 344 6.03 22.71 -15.26
C ASN A 344 6.22 21.92 -13.96
N ASN A 345 7.14 22.37 -13.09
CA ASN A 345 7.41 21.74 -11.80
C ASN A 345 6.70 22.43 -10.64
N LYS A 346 5.81 23.40 -10.91
CA LYS A 346 5.13 24.21 -9.90
C LYS A 346 4.37 23.37 -8.85
N TYR A 347 3.87 22.21 -9.24
CA TYR A 347 3.09 21.31 -8.38
C TYR A 347 3.72 19.93 -8.20
N ASN A 348 5.05 19.83 -8.39
CA ASN A 348 5.80 18.60 -8.20
C ASN A 348 6.62 18.68 -6.92
N VAL A 349 6.82 17.54 -6.27
CA VAL A 349 7.71 17.45 -5.12
C VAL A 349 9.14 17.79 -5.54
N ILE A 350 9.88 18.44 -4.64
CA ILE A 350 11.28 18.77 -4.82
C ILE A 350 12.10 17.62 -4.21
N PRO A 351 12.94 16.92 -5.00
CA PRO A 351 13.85 15.92 -4.48
C PRO A 351 14.85 16.56 -3.49
N SER A 352 15.01 15.96 -2.30
CA SER A 352 16.03 16.40 -1.33
C SER A 352 17.40 15.90 -1.77
N LEU A 353 18.20 16.78 -2.38
CA LEU A 353 19.53 16.47 -2.91
C LEU A 353 20.67 16.90 -1.98
N LEU A 354 20.38 17.69 -0.93
CA LEU A 354 21.37 18.09 0.07
C LEU A 354 21.40 17.09 1.22
N SER A 355 22.62 16.82 1.71
CA SER A 355 22.89 16.04 2.92
C SER A 355 21.98 16.48 4.08
N ALA A 356 21.55 15.49 4.86
CA ALA A 356 20.45 15.50 5.83
C ALA A 356 20.61 16.40 7.08
N ASP A 357 21.18 17.60 6.94
CA ASP A 357 21.23 18.63 7.99
C ASP A 357 20.22 19.78 7.77
N GLY A 358 19.38 19.68 6.74
CA GLY A 358 18.18 20.52 6.64
C GLY A 358 17.15 20.08 7.69
N GLU A 359 17.07 20.80 8.80
CA GLU A 359 16.11 20.64 9.90
C GLU A 359 14.78 20.01 9.47
N LYS A 360 14.30 19.01 10.21
CA LYS A 360 12.87 18.66 10.21
C LYS A 360 12.08 19.95 10.44
N GLY A 361 11.29 20.36 9.45
CA GLY A 361 10.59 21.67 9.45
C GLY A 361 11.15 22.71 8.47
N GLY A 362 12.18 22.39 7.69
CA GLY A 362 12.69 23.25 6.62
C GLY A 362 11.67 23.50 5.51
N ALA A 363 11.80 24.63 4.80
CA ALA A 363 10.83 25.10 3.82
C ALA A 363 10.48 24.07 2.71
N ILE A 364 11.44 23.24 2.30
CA ILE A 364 11.24 22.19 1.29
C ILE A 364 10.34 21.06 1.79
N ALA A 365 10.51 20.63 3.04
CA ALA A 365 9.71 19.56 3.63
C ALA A 365 8.25 19.98 3.76
N VAL A 366 8.02 21.19 4.29
CA VAL A 366 6.67 21.77 4.44
C VAL A 366 6.00 21.99 3.06
N TYR A 367 6.76 22.42 2.06
CA TYR A 367 6.27 22.54 0.69
C TYR A 367 5.88 21.16 0.08
N ASN A 368 6.74 20.16 0.21
CA ASN A 368 6.48 18.81 -0.33
C ASN A 368 5.24 18.18 0.32
N GLU A 369 5.06 18.33 1.63
CA GLU A 369 3.87 17.87 2.35
C GLU A 369 2.59 18.53 1.81
N ALA A 370 2.61 19.85 1.61
CA ALA A 370 1.47 20.58 1.04
C ALA A 370 1.16 20.17 -0.42
N ILE A 371 2.18 19.81 -1.21
CA ILE A 371 1.99 19.26 -2.57
C ILE A 371 1.29 17.91 -2.56
N VAL A 372 1.67 17.02 -1.63
CA VAL A 372 1.03 15.71 -1.47
C VAL A 372 -0.44 15.90 -1.10
N GLU A 373 -0.74 16.77 -0.13
CA GLU A 373 -2.11 17.05 0.28
C GLU A 373 -2.95 17.67 -0.85
N ARG A 374 -2.36 18.60 -1.63
CA ARG A 374 -3.00 19.16 -2.82
C ARG A 374 -3.39 18.07 -3.83
N ASN A 375 -2.46 17.14 -4.11
CA ASN A 375 -2.69 16.07 -5.07
C ASN A 375 -3.73 15.06 -4.58
N ARG A 376 -3.78 14.80 -3.26
CA ARG A 376 -4.85 14.01 -2.63
C ARG A 376 -6.22 14.66 -2.83
N LEU A 377 -6.33 15.96 -2.61
CA LEU A 377 -7.59 16.70 -2.81
C LEU A 377 -8.02 16.76 -4.28
N LEU A 378 -7.08 16.82 -5.23
CA LEU A 378 -7.40 16.79 -6.67
C LEU A 378 -7.88 15.42 -7.15
N LYS A 379 -7.38 14.33 -6.54
CA LYS A 379 -7.86 12.97 -6.84
C LYS A 379 -9.28 12.74 -6.32
N ASN A 380 -9.60 13.34 -5.17
CA ASN A 380 -10.88 13.11 -4.48
C ASN A 380 -11.93 14.19 -4.75
N SER A 381 -11.56 15.29 -5.42
CA SER A 381 -12.46 16.41 -5.70
C SER A 381 -12.02 17.22 -6.92
N ASN A 382 -12.91 18.05 -7.43
CA ASN A 382 -12.64 18.87 -8.62
C ASN A 382 -12.00 20.20 -8.23
N GLU A 383 -11.30 20.85 -9.17
CA GLU A 383 -10.60 22.15 -8.97
C GLU A 383 -11.48 23.31 -8.46
N LYS A 384 -12.81 23.15 -8.50
CA LYS A 384 -13.80 24.11 -8.00
C LYS A 384 -14.04 24.02 -6.49
N ASN A 385 -13.53 23.00 -5.81
CA ASN A 385 -13.70 22.82 -4.37
C ASN A 385 -12.96 23.94 -3.58
N PRO A 386 -13.62 24.66 -2.66
CA PRO A 386 -12.98 25.68 -1.82
C PRO A 386 -11.76 25.18 -1.04
N ALA A 387 -11.79 23.92 -0.56
CA ALA A 387 -10.66 23.33 0.16
C ALA A 387 -9.43 23.13 -0.75
N PHE A 388 -9.65 22.69 -1.99
CA PHE A 388 -8.59 22.54 -2.99
C PHE A 388 -7.94 23.89 -3.35
N ARG A 389 -8.74 24.95 -3.46
CA ARG A 389 -8.24 26.32 -3.70
C ARG A 389 -7.38 26.81 -2.54
N SER A 390 -7.85 26.63 -1.30
CA SER A 390 -7.10 27.02 -0.10
C SER A 390 -5.73 26.34 -0.03
N VAL A 391 -5.67 25.03 -0.28
CA VAL A 391 -4.39 24.29 -0.28
C VAL A 391 -3.51 24.70 -1.47
N SER A 392 -4.10 24.97 -2.63
CA SER A 392 -3.34 25.47 -3.79
C SER A 392 -2.71 26.84 -3.52
N ASP A 393 -3.41 27.76 -2.86
CA ASP A 393 -2.86 29.07 -2.46
C ASP A 393 -1.76 28.92 -1.40
N GLN A 394 -1.89 27.95 -0.50
CA GLN A 394 -0.88 27.63 0.51
C GLN A 394 0.40 27.08 -0.14
N VAL A 395 0.26 26.16 -1.10
CA VAL A 395 1.39 25.64 -1.90
C VAL A 395 2.13 26.77 -2.61
N ASP A 396 1.39 27.70 -3.23
CA ASP A 396 2.00 28.81 -3.96
C ASP A 396 2.82 29.73 -3.02
N LYS A 397 2.35 29.97 -1.79
CA LYS A 397 3.09 30.73 -0.75
C LYS A 397 4.30 29.96 -0.23
N LEU A 398 4.17 28.66 0.04
CA LEU A 398 5.28 27.84 0.53
C LEU A 398 6.40 27.76 -0.51
N ARG A 399 6.04 27.73 -1.80
CA ARG A 399 7.00 27.79 -2.91
C ARG A 399 7.85 29.06 -2.88
N GLU A 400 7.27 30.20 -2.51
CA GLU A 400 8.01 31.46 -2.32
C GLU A 400 9.05 31.37 -1.21
N GLY A 401 8.69 30.72 -0.08
CA GLY A 401 9.63 30.44 1.01
C GLY A 401 10.80 29.55 0.57
N VAL A 402 10.53 28.55 -0.27
CA VAL A 402 11.59 27.69 -0.83
C VAL A 402 12.50 28.48 -1.78
N TYR A 403 11.96 29.37 -2.63
CA TYR A 403 12.79 30.24 -3.46
C TYR A 403 13.74 31.09 -2.64
N GLN A 404 13.26 31.69 -1.55
CA GLN A 404 14.10 32.54 -0.68
C GLN A 404 15.20 31.73 0.01
N MET A 405 14.88 30.51 0.47
CA MET A 405 15.88 29.60 1.03
C MET A 405 16.97 29.26 0.02
N ILE A 406 16.58 28.82 -1.19
CA ILE A 406 17.52 28.48 -2.27
C ILE A 406 18.39 29.68 -2.66
N ASP A 407 17.81 30.88 -2.75
CA ASP A 407 18.54 32.12 -3.06
C ASP A 407 19.55 32.48 -1.97
N ASN A 408 19.19 32.31 -0.69
CA ASN A 408 20.09 32.54 0.43
C ASN A 408 21.23 31.52 0.47
N SER A 409 20.94 30.23 0.25
CA SER A 409 21.97 29.18 0.13
C SER A 409 22.91 29.46 -1.04
N LYS A 410 22.37 29.88 -2.20
CA LYS A 410 23.17 30.27 -3.37
C LYS A 410 24.13 31.41 -3.06
N LYS A 411 23.66 32.47 -2.39
CA LYS A 411 24.52 33.58 -1.94
C LYS A 411 25.59 33.10 -0.95
N GLY A 412 25.23 32.24 0.00
CA GLY A 412 26.16 31.65 0.96
C GLY A 412 27.30 30.89 0.26
N TYR A 413 26.96 29.97 -0.65
CA TYR A 413 27.94 29.24 -1.44
C TYR A 413 28.78 30.15 -2.33
N GLN A 414 28.19 31.18 -2.90
CA GLN A 414 28.91 32.15 -3.73
C GLN A 414 29.96 32.93 -2.92
N ILE A 415 29.66 33.29 -1.67
CA ILE A 415 30.62 33.94 -0.76
C ILE A 415 31.78 32.99 -0.44
N VAL A 416 31.48 31.74 -0.08
CA VAL A 416 32.51 30.74 0.23
C VAL A 416 33.39 30.47 -1.00
N LEU A 417 32.77 30.33 -2.17
CA LEU A 417 33.47 30.14 -3.44
C LEU A 417 34.34 31.34 -3.81
N GLN A 418 33.88 32.57 -3.55
CA GLN A 418 34.68 33.77 -3.77
C GLN A 418 35.89 33.83 -2.84
N ASP A 419 35.73 33.43 -1.57
CA ASP A 419 36.85 33.34 -0.62
C ASP A 419 37.88 32.28 -1.05
N LEU A 420 37.41 31.07 -1.42
CA LEU A 420 38.28 30.00 -1.90
C LEU A 420 38.99 30.36 -3.20
N LYS A 421 38.30 30.97 -4.18
CA LYS A 421 38.93 31.48 -5.42
C LYS A 421 39.88 32.65 -5.14
N GLY A 422 39.61 33.44 -4.11
CA GLY A 422 40.54 34.46 -3.61
C GLY A 422 41.84 33.83 -3.11
N LYS A 423 41.75 32.77 -2.30
CA LYS A 423 42.89 31.97 -1.83
C LYS A 423 43.61 31.26 -2.98
N GLU A 424 42.87 30.76 -3.97
CA GLU A 424 43.41 30.11 -5.18
C GLU A 424 44.23 31.11 -5.97
N LYS A 425 43.69 32.32 -6.18
CA LYS A 425 44.39 33.40 -6.85
C LYS A 425 45.64 33.84 -6.09
N GLN A 426 45.59 33.94 -4.76
CA GLN A 426 46.77 34.25 -3.95
C GLN A 426 47.85 33.17 -4.07
N LEU A 427 47.45 31.89 -4.14
CA LEU A 427 48.37 30.77 -4.36
C LEU A 427 48.95 30.80 -5.78
N LEU A 428 48.12 31.07 -6.79
CA LEU A 428 48.53 31.25 -8.19
C LEU A 428 49.45 32.48 -8.39
N ASP A 429 49.19 33.57 -7.68
CA ASP A 429 50.01 34.78 -7.73
C ASP A 429 51.38 34.53 -7.10
N LYS A 430 51.46 33.69 -6.05
CA LYS A 430 52.74 33.15 -5.53
C LYS A 430 53.41 32.19 -6.52
N MET A 431 52.64 31.50 -7.35
CA MET A 431 53.12 30.71 -8.49
C MET A 431 53.44 31.55 -9.72
N ARG A 432 53.25 32.88 -9.77
CA ARG A 432 53.67 33.69 -10.95
C ARG A 432 55.18 33.81 -11.10
N SER A 433 55.95 33.42 -10.09
CA SER A 433 57.39 33.18 -10.22
C SER A 433 57.70 31.93 -11.04
N ILE A 434 56.69 31.09 -11.34
CA ILE A 434 56.78 29.86 -12.10
C ILE A 434 56.56 30.13 -13.61
N PRO A 435 57.36 29.55 -14.52
CA PRO A 435 57.23 29.74 -15.97
C PRO A 435 55.85 29.39 -16.54
N ALA A 436 55.43 30.07 -17.62
CA ALA A 436 54.11 29.90 -18.25
C ALA A 436 53.76 28.46 -18.66
N LEU A 437 54.78 27.65 -18.97
CA LEU A 437 54.66 26.23 -19.31
C LEU A 437 54.15 25.38 -18.13
N GLU A 438 54.57 25.70 -16.91
CA GLU A 438 54.18 24.95 -15.71
C GLU A 438 52.75 25.30 -15.26
N ARG A 439 52.25 26.50 -15.57
CA ARG A 439 50.88 26.91 -15.25
C ARG A 439 49.83 26.16 -16.06
N GLU A 440 50.03 26.01 -17.37
CA GLU A 440 49.11 25.26 -18.25
C GLU A 440 49.09 23.76 -17.91
N TYR A 441 50.24 23.22 -17.46
CA TYR A 441 50.32 21.86 -16.92
C TYR A 441 49.49 21.68 -15.63
N VAL A 442 49.52 22.65 -14.71
CA VAL A 442 48.71 22.62 -13.48
C VAL A 442 47.21 22.58 -13.80
N ASP A 443 46.76 23.30 -14.83
CA ASP A 443 45.36 23.27 -15.26
C ASP A 443 44.91 21.88 -15.75
N PHE A 444 45.72 21.21 -16.56
CA PHE A 444 45.42 19.84 -16.96
C PHE A 444 45.46 18.87 -15.79
N LYS A 445 46.45 19.02 -14.90
CA LYS A 445 46.57 18.16 -13.72
C LYS A 445 45.38 18.32 -12.78
N ARG A 446 44.89 19.55 -12.61
CA ARG A 446 43.65 19.84 -11.90
C ARG A 446 42.49 19.05 -12.49
N GLN A 447 42.21 19.20 -13.79
CA GLN A 447 41.09 18.51 -14.45
C GLN A 447 41.15 16.99 -14.28
N GLN A 448 42.35 16.42 -14.36
CA GLN A 448 42.58 15.00 -14.11
C GLN A 448 42.13 14.58 -12.70
N GLU A 449 42.54 15.32 -11.66
CA GLU A 449 42.18 15.01 -10.27
C GLU A 449 40.66 15.13 -10.03
N ILE A 450 39.97 16.11 -10.63
CA ILE A 450 38.50 16.24 -10.51
C ILE A 450 37.81 15.01 -11.09
N LEU A 451 38.17 14.65 -12.33
CA LEU A 451 37.55 13.54 -13.05
C LEU A 451 37.80 12.20 -12.33
N GLN A 452 39.00 11.99 -11.78
CA GLN A 452 39.32 10.83 -10.95
C GLN A 452 38.49 10.78 -9.67
N GLY A 453 38.33 11.91 -8.97
CA GLY A 453 37.50 12.00 -7.77
C GLY A 453 36.04 11.64 -8.03
N VAL A 454 35.44 12.22 -9.08
CA VAL A 454 34.05 11.92 -9.45
C VAL A 454 33.90 10.47 -9.90
N TYR A 455 34.86 9.93 -10.66
CA TYR A 455 34.86 8.53 -11.08
C TYR A 455 34.81 7.56 -9.89
N LEU A 456 35.64 7.80 -8.86
CA LEU A 456 35.65 6.99 -7.64
C LEU A 456 34.32 7.06 -6.88
N ILE A 457 33.73 8.25 -6.73
CA ILE A 457 32.43 8.42 -6.07
C ILE A 457 31.33 7.66 -6.82
N LEU A 458 31.31 7.73 -8.16
CA LEU A 458 30.33 7.02 -8.96
C LEU A 458 30.49 5.50 -8.87
N LEU A 459 31.73 5.00 -8.86
CA LEU A 459 32.00 3.58 -8.62
C LEU A 459 31.50 3.13 -7.25
N GLN A 460 31.77 3.92 -6.20
CA GLN A 460 31.28 3.62 -4.86
C GLN A 460 29.75 3.60 -4.81
N LYS A 461 29.09 4.58 -5.44
CA LYS A 461 27.62 4.62 -5.53
C LYS A 461 27.05 3.46 -6.34
N ARG A 462 27.76 3.03 -7.39
CA ARG A 462 27.38 1.84 -8.16
C ARG A 462 27.36 0.59 -7.29
N GLU A 463 28.44 0.36 -6.55
CA GLU A 463 28.57 -0.77 -5.63
C GLU A 463 27.47 -0.75 -4.55
N GLU A 464 27.18 0.43 -3.97
CA GLU A 464 26.10 0.59 -2.98
C GLU A 464 24.73 0.19 -3.55
N ILE A 465 24.42 0.59 -4.78
CA ILE A 465 23.16 0.24 -5.46
C ILE A 465 23.11 -1.25 -5.77
N GLU A 466 24.20 -1.84 -6.29
CA GLU A 466 24.29 -3.28 -6.56
C GLU A 466 24.08 -4.11 -5.29
N LEU A 467 24.71 -3.72 -4.18
CA LEU A 467 24.50 -4.33 -2.87
C LEU A 467 23.04 -4.21 -2.40
N THR A 468 22.41 -3.04 -2.62
CA THR A 468 21.00 -2.81 -2.26
C THR A 468 20.05 -3.67 -3.10
N ILE A 469 20.33 -3.88 -4.39
CA ILE A 469 19.57 -4.80 -5.25
C ILE A 469 19.70 -6.24 -4.74
N GLY A 470 20.90 -6.63 -4.27
CA GLY A 470 21.16 -7.96 -3.69
C GLY A 470 20.53 -8.18 -2.31
N GLN A 471 20.36 -7.12 -1.51
CA GLN A 471 19.69 -7.19 -0.21
C GLN A 471 18.16 -7.31 -0.37
N GLN A 472 17.66 -8.54 -0.24
CA GLN A 472 16.22 -8.82 -0.23
C GLN A 472 15.61 -8.59 1.16
N THR A 473 15.56 -7.34 1.62
CA THR A 473 14.84 -7.02 2.86
C THR A 473 13.34 -6.94 2.58
N GLU A 474 12.54 -7.53 3.48
CA GLU A 474 11.08 -7.44 3.43
C GLU A 474 10.62 -6.09 3.96
N ARG A 475 9.77 -5.38 3.21
CA ARG A 475 9.20 -4.09 3.62
C ARG A 475 8.33 -4.25 4.86
N ALA A 476 7.46 -5.25 4.87
CA ALA A 476 6.66 -5.66 6.03
C ALA A 476 7.28 -6.91 6.65
N ARG A 477 7.94 -6.74 7.79
CA ARG A 477 8.41 -7.85 8.61
C ARG A 477 7.25 -8.43 9.41
N VAL A 478 6.99 -9.73 9.27
CA VAL A 478 5.97 -10.40 10.08
C VAL A 478 6.42 -10.48 11.55
N VAL A 479 5.68 -9.83 12.44
CA VAL A 479 5.88 -9.90 13.89
C VAL A 479 5.09 -11.09 14.45
N ASP A 480 3.79 -11.10 14.18
CA ASP A 480 2.89 -12.21 14.51
C ASP A 480 2.34 -12.79 13.20
N LYS A 481 2.59 -14.07 12.95
CA LYS A 481 2.00 -14.80 11.79
C LYS A 481 0.49 -14.85 11.94
N ALA A 482 -0.24 -14.94 10.83
CA ALA A 482 -1.70 -15.06 10.83
C ALA A 482 -2.19 -16.19 11.76
N TYR A 483 -2.96 -15.82 12.78
CA TYR A 483 -3.52 -16.76 13.74
C TYR A 483 -5.02 -16.53 13.94
N MET A 484 -5.73 -17.61 14.31
CA MET A 484 -7.16 -17.57 14.63
C MET A 484 -7.36 -17.23 16.10
N LEU A 485 -8.28 -16.32 16.41
CA LEU A 485 -8.71 -16.08 17.77
C LEU A 485 -9.49 -17.28 18.31
N GLN A 486 -9.19 -17.68 19.55
CA GLN A 486 -9.82 -18.84 20.20
C GLN A 486 -11.34 -18.66 20.36
N ARG A 487 -11.80 -17.41 20.52
CA ARG A 487 -13.22 -17.08 20.68
C ARG A 487 -13.84 -16.77 19.33
N SER A 488 -14.85 -17.54 18.95
CA SER A 488 -15.67 -17.28 17.77
C SER A 488 -16.48 -15.99 17.94
N VAL A 489 -16.52 -15.16 16.89
CA VAL A 489 -17.21 -13.86 16.89
C VAL A 489 -18.72 -14.02 16.70
N GLY A 490 -19.15 -15.10 16.05
CA GLY A 490 -20.55 -15.39 15.76
C GLY A 490 -20.86 -16.90 15.70
N PRO A 491 -22.15 -17.29 15.81
CA PRO A 491 -23.32 -16.44 15.99
C PRO A 491 -23.37 -15.77 17.38
N ARG A 492 -23.65 -14.46 17.40
CA ARG A 492 -23.68 -13.68 18.65
C ARG A 492 -24.91 -14.08 19.47
N LYS A 493 -24.67 -14.74 20.60
CA LYS A 493 -25.72 -15.16 21.55
C LYS A 493 -26.64 -14.01 21.97
N LEU A 494 -26.12 -12.78 21.98
CA LEU A 494 -26.88 -11.56 22.26
C LEU A 494 -28.02 -11.31 21.27
N TYR A 495 -27.79 -11.49 19.96
CA TYR A 495 -28.85 -11.29 18.95
C TYR A 495 -29.96 -12.34 19.09
N ALA A 496 -29.59 -13.59 19.35
CA ALA A 496 -30.58 -14.64 19.64
C ALA A 496 -31.42 -14.30 20.88
N ALA A 497 -30.79 -13.76 21.93
CA ALA A 497 -31.49 -13.34 23.15
C ALA A 497 -32.42 -12.13 22.92
N ILE A 498 -31.97 -11.12 22.17
CA ILE A 498 -32.81 -9.97 21.80
C ILE A 498 -34.01 -10.41 20.96
N ALA A 499 -33.79 -11.24 19.94
CA ALA A 499 -34.87 -11.77 19.11
C ALA A 499 -35.87 -12.58 19.94
N MET A 500 -35.40 -13.40 20.87
CA MET A 500 -36.25 -14.14 21.81
C MET A 500 -37.11 -13.21 22.66
N LEU A 501 -36.53 -12.12 23.19
CA LEU A 501 -37.23 -11.13 24.01
C LEU A 501 -38.30 -10.39 23.19
N VAL A 502 -37.94 -9.96 21.98
CA VAL A 502 -38.86 -9.25 21.08
C VAL A 502 -40.04 -10.15 20.68
N LEU A 503 -39.78 -11.40 20.28
CA LEU A 503 -40.84 -12.35 19.93
C LEU A 503 -41.77 -12.63 21.11
N THR A 504 -41.23 -12.70 22.33
CA THR A 504 -42.03 -12.98 23.53
C THR A 504 -42.85 -11.82 24.00
N LEU A 505 -42.46 -10.58 23.70
CA LEU A 505 -43.25 -9.40 24.02
C LEU A 505 -44.32 -9.13 22.94
N ILE A 506 -43.94 -9.19 21.66
CA ILE A 506 -44.78 -8.73 20.55
C ILE A 506 -45.89 -9.73 20.21
N ILE A 507 -45.56 -11.01 20.06
CA ILE A 507 -46.53 -12.03 19.59
C ILE A 507 -47.77 -12.10 20.51
N PRO A 508 -47.63 -12.15 21.85
CA PRO A 508 -48.78 -12.18 22.75
C PRO A 508 -49.65 -10.93 22.68
N VAL A 509 -49.02 -9.75 22.58
CA VAL A 509 -49.73 -8.46 22.53
C VAL A 509 -50.55 -8.38 21.24
N VAL A 510 -49.92 -8.68 20.10
CA VAL A 510 -50.61 -8.70 18.80
C VAL A 510 -51.76 -9.72 18.81
N TRP A 511 -51.54 -10.91 19.37
CA TRP A 511 -52.58 -11.94 19.43
C TRP A 511 -53.79 -11.51 20.28
N ILE A 512 -53.56 -10.86 21.42
CA ILE A 512 -54.64 -10.35 22.29
C ILE A 512 -55.44 -9.26 21.56
N GLU A 513 -54.76 -8.29 20.95
CA GLU A 513 -55.43 -7.20 20.23
C GLU A 513 -56.20 -7.70 19.00
N CYS A 514 -55.63 -8.61 18.21
CA CYS A 514 -56.33 -9.24 17.09
C CYS A 514 -57.57 -10.04 17.55
N ARG A 515 -57.47 -10.77 18.67
CA ARG A 515 -58.60 -11.53 19.22
C ARG A 515 -59.73 -10.59 19.65
N ASP A 516 -59.38 -9.49 20.28
CA ASP A 516 -60.36 -8.56 20.82
C ASP A 516 -61.03 -7.74 19.70
N ILE A 517 -60.29 -7.36 18.65
CA ILE A 517 -60.84 -6.80 17.40
C ILE A 517 -61.77 -7.81 16.70
N TYR A 518 -61.37 -9.08 16.62
CA TYR A 518 -62.23 -10.11 16.02
C TYR A 518 -63.53 -10.31 16.81
N ALA A 519 -63.46 -10.27 18.14
CA ALA A 519 -64.63 -10.34 19.00
C ALA A 519 -65.57 -9.14 18.80
N SER A 520 -65.04 -7.91 18.69
CA SER A 520 -65.86 -6.71 18.46
C SER A 520 -66.53 -6.73 17.09
N ILE A 521 -65.82 -7.12 16.03
CA ILE A 521 -66.37 -7.24 14.67
C ILE A 521 -67.49 -8.29 14.65
N LYS A 522 -67.30 -9.44 15.33
CA LYS A 522 -68.31 -10.49 15.42
C LYS A 522 -69.57 -10.02 16.15
N GLU A 523 -69.42 -9.24 17.23
CA GLU A 523 -70.55 -8.66 17.95
C GLU A 523 -71.31 -7.61 17.11
N GLU A 524 -70.60 -6.78 16.36
CA GLU A 524 -71.21 -5.81 15.44
C GLU A 524 -71.98 -6.50 14.31
N TYR A 525 -71.39 -7.54 13.70
CA TYR A 525 -72.05 -8.34 12.67
C TYR A 525 -73.34 -9.01 13.19
N GLN A 526 -73.32 -9.53 14.41
CA GLN A 526 -74.52 -10.10 15.05
C GLN A 526 -75.58 -9.05 15.41
N ARG A 527 -75.19 -7.79 15.62
CA ARG A 527 -76.12 -6.67 15.87
C ARG A 527 -76.68 -6.07 14.59
N SER A 528 -75.99 -6.15 13.45
CA SER A 528 -76.54 -5.77 12.14
C SER A 528 -77.53 -6.81 11.63
N ASP A 529 -77.23 -8.11 11.77
CA ASP A 529 -78.13 -9.21 11.35
C ASP A 529 -79.44 -9.26 12.16
N LYS A 530 -79.45 -8.70 13.39
CA LYS A 530 -80.65 -8.51 14.21
C LYS A 530 -81.42 -7.22 13.91
N ARG A 531 -80.87 -6.30 13.11
CA ARG A 531 -81.54 -5.05 12.70
C ARG A 531 -82.23 -5.17 11.33
N ASP A 532 -81.83 -6.15 10.52
CA ASP A 532 -82.44 -6.45 9.21
C ASP A 532 -83.54 -7.53 9.27
N LYS A 533 -83.90 -8.00 10.48
CA LYS A 533 -85.10 -8.81 10.77
C LYS A 533 -86.05 -7.99 11.63
#